data_AF-A0A3C0WSP2-F1
#
_entry.id   AF-A0A3C0WSP2-F1
#
_cell.length_a   1.000
_cell.length_b   1.000
_cell.length_c   1.000
_cell.angle_alpha   90.00
_cell.angle_beta   90.00
_cell.angle_gamma   90.00
#
_symmetry.space_group_name_H-M   'P 1'
#
loop_
_entity.id
_entity.type
_entity.pdbx_description
1 polymer ?
#
loop_
_entity_poly.entity_id
_entity_poly.type
_entity_poly.pdbx_seq_one_letter_code
_entity_poly.pdbx_strand_id
1 'polypeptide(L)'
;MNVYGASVSVPKTTPERELAAFLFLKYYTSADVQAKWAKVSQYFPVRASVADKMADYFATDPAYKTAFDMLAYSHFEPPVPGYDFVRDEIEATMAAIVDGGDVVSLLDAVNIKANEILADQLAQIK
;
A
#
# COMPACT_ATOMS: atom_id res chain seq x y z
N MET A 1 4.79 1.11 10.74
CA MET A 1 3.41 0.80 10.27
C MET A 1 3.52 0.21 8.87
N ASN A 2 2.80 -0.89 8.56
CA ASN A 2 2.65 -1.32 7.16
C ASN A 2 1.74 -0.32 6.44
N VAL A 3 2.20 0.29 5.35
CA VAL A 3 1.40 1.19 4.52
C VAL A 3 1.19 0.55 3.16
N TYR A 4 -0.08 0.25 2.87
CA TYR A 4 -0.56 -0.30 1.61
C TYR A 4 -1.78 0.50 1.14
N GLY A 5 -2.13 0.39 -0.15
CA GLY A 5 -3.28 1.09 -0.69
C GLY A 5 -3.46 0.86 -2.18
N ALA A 6 -4.61 1.31 -2.69
CA ALA A 6 -4.90 1.21 -4.11
C ALA A 6 -3.94 2.06 -4.95
N SER A 7 -3.46 1.48 -6.04
CA SER A 7 -2.69 2.19 -7.07
C SER A 7 -3.59 2.55 -8.25
N VAL A 8 -3.31 3.70 -8.88
CA VAL A 8 -3.91 4.07 -10.17
C VAL A 8 -2.86 3.86 -11.25
N SER A 9 -3.12 2.90 -12.13
CA SER A 9 -2.20 2.50 -13.20
C SER A 9 -2.77 2.82 -14.56
N VAL A 10 -1.90 3.14 -15.53
CA VAL A 10 -2.27 3.31 -16.95
C VAL A 10 -1.78 2.06 -17.69
N PRO A 11 -2.69 1.15 -18.10
CA PRO A 11 -2.33 -0.01 -18.90
C PRO A 11 -1.84 0.40 -20.30
N LYS A 12 -1.01 -0.44 -20.91
CA LYS A 12 -0.57 -0.26 -22.29
C LYS A 12 -1.78 -0.30 -23.24
N THR A 13 -1.93 0.72 -24.07
CA THR A 13 -3.00 0.83 -25.07
C THR A 13 -2.53 1.65 -26.28
N THR A 14 -3.33 2.56 -26.84
CA THR A 14 -2.88 3.50 -27.86
C THR A 14 -2.29 4.76 -27.21
N PRO A 15 -1.31 5.42 -27.84
CA PRO A 15 -0.71 6.65 -27.30
C PRO A 15 -1.72 7.73 -26.93
N GLU A 16 -2.81 7.88 -27.70
CA GLU A 16 -3.85 8.88 -27.44
C GLU A 16 -4.63 8.57 -26.16
N ARG A 17 -4.94 7.30 -25.91
CA ARG A 17 -5.64 6.87 -24.68
C ARG A 17 -4.74 6.94 -23.47
N GLU A 18 -3.47 6.57 -23.62
CA GLU A 18 -2.47 6.72 -22.56
C GLU A 18 -2.28 8.20 -22.18
N LEU A 19 -2.19 9.10 -23.17
CA LEU A 19 -2.13 10.54 -22.94
C LEU A 19 -3.38 11.06 -22.22
N ALA A 20 -4.57 10.67 -22.65
CA ALA A 20 -5.82 11.06 -22.00
C ALA A 20 -5.88 10.58 -20.54
N ALA A 21 -5.50 9.32 -20.28
CA ALA A 21 -5.43 8.78 -18.93
C ALA A 21 -4.39 9.50 -18.07
N PHE A 22 -3.23 9.85 -18.63
CA PHE A 22 -2.20 10.60 -17.92
C PHE A 22 -2.66 12.02 -17.56
N LEU A 23 -3.37 12.71 -18.46
CA LEU A 23 -3.95 14.02 -18.18
C LEU A 23 -4.98 13.95 -17.06
N PHE A 24 -5.85 12.93 -17.05
CA PHE A 24 -6.76 12.67 -15.95
C PHE A 24 -6.00 12.40 -14.64
N LEU A 25 -4.96 11.57 -14.65
CA LEU A 25 -4.16 11.26 -13.47
C LEU A 25 -3.50 12.53 -12.89
N LYS A 26 -3.02 13.45 -13.74
CA LYS A 26 -2.51 14.76 -13.31
C LYS A 26 -3.59 15.62 -12.65
N TYR A 27 -4.79 15.68 -13.22
CA TYR A 27 -5.91 16.41 -12.64
C TYR A 27 -6.36 15.80 -11.30
N TYR A 28 -6.60 14.49 -11.29
CA TYR A 28 -7.02 13.72 -10.11
C TYR A 28 -6.04 13.88 -8.94
N THR A 29 -4.74 13.92 -9.24
CA THR A 29 -3.69 14.09 -8.22
C THR A 29 -3.22 15.53 -8.03
N SER A 30 -3.96 16.52 -8.56
CA SER A 30 -3.71 17.94 -8.30
C SER A 30 -4.08 18.33 -6.86
N ALA A 31 -3.49 19.42 -6.36
CA ALA A 31 -3.58 19.81 -4.94
C ALA A 31 -5.03 19.86 -4.42
N ASP A 32 -5.88 20.66 -5.05
CA ASP A 32 -7.25 20.88 -4.56
C ASP A 32 -8.17 19.67 -4.81
N VAL A 33 -7.99 18.95 -5.92
CA VAL A 33 -8.81 17.77 -6.27
C VAL A 33 -8.50 16.61 -5.33
N GLN A 34 -7.22 16.32 -5.12
CA GLN A 34 -6.78 15.23 -4.25
C GLN A 34 -7.09 15.55 -2.79
N ALA A 35 -6.96 16.82 -2.35
CA ALA A 35 -7.37 17.24 -1.00
C ALA A 35 -8.86 16.96 -0.76
N LYS A 36 -9.72 17.32 -1.72
CA LYS A 36 -11.15 17.02 -1.64
C LYS A 36 -11.39 15.52 -1.55
N TRP A 37 -10.72 14.72 -2.38
CA TRP A 37 -10.86 13.27 -2.35
C TRP A 37 -10.42 12.68 -1.00
N ALA A 38 -9.23 13.05 -0.51
CA ALA A 38 -8.67 12.58 0.75
C ALA A 38 -9.56 12.94 1.96
N LYS A 39 -10.14 14.16 1.99
CA LYS A 39 -11.07 14.58 3.05
C LYS A 39 -12.36 13.74 3.07
N VAL A 40 -12.86 13.33 1.91
CA VAL A 40 -14.12 12.56 1.80
C VAL A 40 -13.88 11.07 2.02
N SER A 41 -12.79 10.54 1.48
CA SER A 41 -12.48 9.11 1.51
C SER A 41 -11.72 8.68 2.76
N GLN A 42 -11.14 9.64 3.49
CA GLN A 42 -10.21 9.43 4.60
C GLN A 42 -8.96 8.62 4.22
N TYR A 43 -8.63 8.51 2.93
CA TYR A 43 -7.29 8.12 2.49
C TYR A 43 -6.28 9.25 2.71
N PHE A 44 -5.00 8.92 2.76
CA PHE A 44 -3.94 9.90 2.91
C PHE A 44 -3.64 10.69 1.62
N PRO A 45 -3.19 11.95 1.75
CA PRO A 45 -2.67 12.69 0.62
C PRO A 45 -1.37 12.04 0.11
N VAL A 46 -1.25 11.88 -1.22
CA VAL A 46 -0.12 11.21 -1.88
C VAL A 46 0.97 12.19 -2.33
N ARG A 47 0.81 13.49 -2.00
CA ARG A 47 1.78 14.56 -2.28
C ARG A 47 1.81 15.54 -1.11
N ALA A 48 2.99 16.07 -0.80
CA ALA A 48 3.15 17.10 0.23
C ALA A 48 2.27 18.34 -0.04
N SER A 49 2.23 18.81 -1.29
CA SER A 49 1.41 19.96 -1.69
C SER A 49 -0.10 19.75 -1.51
N VAL A 50 -0.55 18.50 -1.36
CA VAL A 50 -1.94 18.21 -1.02
C VAL A 50 -2.14 18.21 0.49
N ALA A 51 -1.20 17.64 1.26
CA ALA A 51 -1.23 17.71 2.72
C ALA A 51 -1.27 19.18 3.22
N ASP A 52 -0.56 20.09 2.55
CA ASP A 52 -0.60 21.53 2.83
C ASP A 52 -2.01 22.14 2.73
N LYS A 53 -2.90 21.52 1.92
CA LYS A 53 -4.30 21.95 1.73
C LYS A 53 -5.28 21.32 2.73
N MET A 54 -4.77 20.51 3.66
CA MET A 54 -5.58 19.73 4.61
C MET A 54 -5.35 20.15 6.07
N ALA A 55 -4.67 21.26 6.33
CA ALA A 55 -4.42 21.76 7.68
C ALA A 55 -5.70 21.94 8.53
N ASP A 56 -6.78 22.41 7.90
CA ASP A 56 -8.11 22.47 8.49
C ASP A 56 -8.63 21.09 8.91
N TYR A 57 -8.52 20.11 8.02
CA TYR A 57 -8.99 18.76 8.26
C TYR A 57 -8.19 18.06 9.36
N PHE A 58 -6.86 18.23 9.37
CA PHE A 58 -5.99 17.74 10.43
C PHE A 58 -6.34 18.32 11.80
N ALA A 59 -6.84 19.56 11.87
CA ALA A 59 -7.30 20.15 13.12
C ALA A 59 -8.67 19.62 13.56
N THR A 60 -9.56 19.31 12.61
CA THR A 60 -10.90 18.77 12.91
C THR A 60 -10.90 17.29 13.25
N ASP A 61 -9.94 16.52 12.71
CA ASP A 61 -9.76 15.09 12.97
C ASP A 61 -8.32 14.81 13.45
N PRO A 62 -8.07 14.94 14.77
CA PRO A 62 -6.75 14.66 15.33
C PRO A 62 -6.29 13.22 15.12
N ALA A 63 -7.21 12.25 15.04
CA ALA A 63 -6.85 10.85 14.83
C ALA A 63 -6.29 10.63 13.41
N TYR A 64 -6.94 11.22 12.41
CA TYR A 64 -6.43 11.25 11.04
C TYR A 64 -5.05 11.91 10.97
N LYS A 65 -4.86 13.04 11.67
CA LYS A 65 -3.54 13.70 11.75
C LYS A 65 -2.49 12.78 12.38
N THR A 66 -2.78 12.13 13.50
CA THR A 66 -1.84 11.19 14.14
C THR A 66 -1.47 10.07 13.18
N ALA A 67 -2.45 9.47 12.49
CA ALA A 67 -2.17 8.42 11.52
C ALA A 67 -1.33 8.92 10.33
N PHE A 68 -1.57 10.15 9.85
CA PHE A 68 -0.76 10.80 8.83
C PHE A 68 0.69 11.04 9.29
N ASP A 69 0.88 11.54 10.51
CA ASP A 69 2.22 11.79 11.08
C ASP A 69 3.02 10.47 11.22
N MET A 70 2.35 9.33 11.44
CA MET A 70 2.98 8.02 11.50
C MET A 70 3.51 7.51 10.15
N LEU A 71 3.10 8.10 9.02
CA LEU A 71 3.57 7.70 7.68
C LEU A 71 5.09 7.83 7.54
N ALA A 72 5.73 8.76 8.27
CA ALA A 72 7.18 8.90 8.27
C ALA A 72 7.93 7.66 8.81
N TYR A 73 7.24 6.79 9.56
CA TYR A 73 7.77 5.56 10.15
C TYR A 73 7.18 4.31 9.47
N SER A 74 6.66 4.47 8.26
CA SER A 74 6.04 3.39 7.52
C SER A 74 6.98 2.72 6.53
N HIS A 75 6.68 1.46 6.22
CA HIS A 75 7.32 0.70 5.17
C HIS A 75 6.26 0.20 4.20
N PHE A 76 6.60 0.17 2.91
CA PHE A 76 5.76 -0.44 1.89
C PHE A 76 5.97 -1.96 1.88
N GLU A 77 4.93 -2.66 1.47
CA GLU A 77 4.96 -4.11 1.26
C GLU A 77 5.98 -4.48 0.15
N PRO A 78 6.78 -5.55 0.32
CA PRO A 78 7.73 -6.02 -0.70
C PRO A 78 7.12 -6.09 -2.11
N PRO A 79 7.63 -5.32 -3.08
CA PRO A 79 7.08 -5.23 -4.43
C PRO A 79 7.64 -6.35 -5.31
N VAL A 80 7.52 -7.59 -4.84
CA VAL A 80 8.05 -8.79 -5.51
C VAL A 80 6.92 -9.73 -5.93
N PRO A 81 7.13 -10.51 -7.00
CA PRO A 81 6.18 -11.54 -7.41
C PRO A 81 5.88 -12.50 -6.26
N GLY A 82 4.61 -12.85 -6.08
CA GLY A 82 4.18 -13.79 -5.04
C GLY A 82 3.96 -13.20 -3.65
N TYR A 83 4.16 -11.88 -3.45
CA TYR A 83 3.98 -11.29 -2.13
C TYR A 83 2.57 -11.51 -1.56
N ASP A 84 1.53 -11.48 -2.39
CA ASP A 84 0.15 -11.75 -1.94
C ASP A 84 0.00 -13.17 -1.37
N PHE A 85 0.65 -14.17 -1.95
CA PHE A 85 0.64 -15.53 -1.39
C PHE A 85 1.42 -15.60 -0.07
N VAL A 86 2.54 -14.89 0.03
CA VAL A 86 3.30 -14.80 1.29
C VAL A 86 2.44 -14.14 2.39
N ARG A 87 1.64 -13.14 2.03
CA ARG A 87 0.73 -12.46 2.97
C ARG A 87 -0.30 -13.43 3.56
N ASP A 88 -0.89 -14.29 2.74
CA ASP A 88 -1.83 -15.32 3.19
C ASP A 88 -1.15 -16.33 4.14
N GLU A 89 0.09 -16.76 3.83
CA GLU A 89 0.87 -17.65 4.69
C GLU A 89 1.24 -16.99 6.04
N ILE A 90 1.55 -15.70 6.04
CA ILE A 90 1.80 -14.93 7.27
C ILE A 90 0.51 -14.84 8.10
N GLU A 91 -0.66 -14.62 7.49
CA GLU A 91 -1.93 -14.60 8.21
C GLU A 91 -2.21 -15.93 8.93
N ALA A 92 -2.06 -17.05 8.20
CA ALA A 92 -2.22 -18.39 8.77
C ALA A 92 -1.19 -18.66 9.89
N THR A 93 0.06 -18.24 9.70
CA THR A 93 1.13 -18.41 10.69
C THR A 93 0.85 -17.61 11.96
N MET A 94 0.37 -16.37 11.82
CA MET A 94 0.00 -15.53 12.96
C MET A 94 -1.20 -16.10 13.72
N ALA A 95 -2.18 -16.68 13.04
CA ALA A 95 -3.29 -17.38 13.69
C ALA A 95 -2.79 -18.57 14.52
N ALA A 96 -1.90 -19.40 13.97
CA ALA A 96 -1.30 -20.53 14.68
C ALA A 96 -0.48 -20.10 15.92
N ILE A 97 0.22 -18.96 15.84
CA ILE A 97 0.92 -18.37 17.00
C ILE A 97 -0.07 -17.98 18.10
N VAL A 98 -1.17 -17.31 17.72
CA VAL A 98 -2.22 -16.91 18.67
C VAL A 98 -2.87 -18.11 19.35
N ASP A 99 -3.00 -19.23 18.63
CA ASP A 99 -3.51 -20.51 19.16
C ASP A 99 -2.50 -21.27 20.04
N GLY A 100 -1.33 -20.68 20.31
CA GLY A 100 -0.32 -21.24 21.23
C GLY A 100 0.78 -22.06 20.57
N GLY A 101 0.93 -21.97 19.24
CA GLY A 101 2.05 -22.55 18.53
C GLY A 101 3.40 -21.93 18.90
N ASP A 102 4.48 -22.69 18.70
CA ASP A 102 5.84 -22.18 18.97
C ASP A 102 6.23 -21.08 17.97
N VAL A 103 6.46 -19.88 18.51
CA VAL A 103 6.68 -18.66 17.71
C VAL A 103 7.88 -18.79 16.79
N VAL A 104 9.01 -19.26 17.30
CA VAL A 104 10.27 -19.29 16.55
C VAL A 104 10.15 -20.29 15.40
N SER A 105 9.68 -21.51 15.69
CA SER A 105 9.54 -22.55 14.67
C SER A 105 8.57 -22.16 13.56
N LEU A 106 7.44 -21.53 13.90
CA LEU A 106 6.44 -21.07 12.94
C LEU A 106 6.97 -19.94 12.05
N LEU A 107 7.69 -18.97 12.63
CA LEU A 107 8.30 -17.89 11.87
C LEU A 107 9.46 -18.36 10.98
N ASP A 108 10.26 -19.33 11.44
CA ASP A 108 11.32 -19.94 10.62
C ASP A 108 10.72 -20.70 9.43
N ALA A 109 9.63 -21.45 9.66
CA ALA A 109 8.95 -22.19 8.62
C ALA A 109 8.34 -21.26 7.55
N VAL A 110 7.62 -20.20 7.95
CA VAL A 110 7.03 -19.26 7.00
C VAL A 110 8.10 -18.47 6.24
N ASN A 111 9.26 -18.20 6.85
CA ASN A 111 10.38 -17.57 6.15
C ASN A 111 10.95 -18.46 5.03
N ILE A 112 11.09 -19.77 5.27
CA ILE A 112 11.47 -20.73 4.22
C ILE A 112 10.42 -20.73 3.11
N LYS A 113 9.14 -20.85 3.48
CA LYS A 113 8.01 -20.88 2.54
C LYS A 113 7.95 -19.62 1.67
N ALA A 114 8.18 -18.45 2.26
CA ALA A 114 8.21 -17.19 1.52
C ALA A 114 9.31 -17.15 0.46
N ASN A 115 10.49 -17.69 0.76
CA ASN A 115 11.59 -17.80 -0.20
C ASN A 115 11.28 -18.78 -1.34
N GLU A 116 10.62 -19.90 -1.04
CA GLU A 116 10.15 -20.86 -2.06
C GLU A 116 9.13 -20.21 -2.99
N ILE A 117 8.12 -19.52 -2.44
CA ILE A 117 7.12 -18.78 -3.22
C ILE A 117 7.79 -17.77 -4.14
N LEU A 118 8.73 -16.97 -3.62
CA LEU A 118 9.44 -15.99 -4.43
C LEU A 118 10.20 -16.65 -5.58
N ALA A 119 10.92 -17.74 -5.30
CA ALA A 119 11.67 -18.48 -6.32
C ALA A 119 10.76 -19.03 -7.41
N ASP A 120 9.64 -19.65 -7.03
CA ASP A 120 8.64 -20.21 -7.96
C ASP A 120 8.02 -19.12 -8.85
N GLN A 121 7.71 -17.95 -8.28
CA GLN A 121 7.10 -16.85 -9.03
C GLN A 121 8.10 -16.18 -9.97
N LEU A 122 9.36 -16.01 -9.55
CA LEU A 122 10.42 -15.50 -10.42
C LEU A 122 10.67 -16.44 -11.61
N ALA A 123 10.60 -17.75 -11.42
CA ALA A 123 10.77 -18.73 -12.50
C ALA A 123 9.66 -18.68 -13.57
N GLN A 124 8.52 -18.06 -13.27
CA GLN A 124 7.39 -17.91 -14.19
C GLN A 124 7.45 -16.64 -15.04
N ILE A 125 8.31 -15.68 -14.68
CA ILE A 125 8.47 -14.43 -15.41
C ILE A 125 9.32 -14.71 -16.66
N LYS A 126 8.73 -14.44 -17.83
CA LYS A 126 9.37 -14.59 -19.15
C LYS A 126 9.97 -13.27 -19.63
#